data_AF-A0A9D8YWM6-F1
#
_entry.id   AF-A0A9D8YWM6-F1
#
_cell.length_a   1.000
_cell.length_b   1.000
_cell.length_c   1.000
_cell.angle_alpha   90.00
_cell.angle_beta   90.00
_cell.angle_gamma   90.00
#
_symmetry.space_group_name_H-M   'P 1'
#
loop_
_entity.id
_entity.type
_entity.pdbx_description
1 polymer ?
#
loop_
_entity_poly.entity_id
_entity_poly.type
_entity_poly.pdbx_seq_one_letter_code
_entity_poly.pdbx_strand_id
1 'polypeptide(L)' 'MKKLKLSLVAVLCLILILIIIQNTVSVEAHFLWFSTDMSLVVLLFLTGVIGLVSGLILGFLIKGKEPQKPSTDAE' A
#
# COMPACT_ATOMS: atom_id res chain seq x y z
N MET A 1 -16.78 9.61 -23.77
CA MET A 1 -16.21 8.34 -23.26
C MET A 1 -15.25 8.51 -22.07
N LYS A 2 -14.25 9.41 -22.12
CA LYS A 2 -13.30 9.61 -20.99
C LYS A 2 -13.97 10.05 -19.67
N LYS A 3 -14.92 10.99 -19.73
CA LYS A 3 -15.67 11.49 -18.56
C LYS A 3 -16.59 10.43 -17.93
N LEU A 4 -17.23 9.59 -18.77
CA LEU A 4 -18.04 8.46 -18.32
C LEU A 4 -17.19 7.40 -17.60
N LYS A 5 -16.01 7.07 -18.14
CA LYS A 5 -15.06 6.15 -17.49
C LYS A 5 -14.58 6.71 -16.14
N LEU A 6 -14.27 8.01 -16.08
CA LEU A 6 -13.85 8.65 -14.83
C LEU A 6 -14.98 8.67 -13.79
N SER A 7 -16.20 8.99 -14.21
CA SER A 7 -17.39 8.93 -13.34
C SER A 7 -17.65 7.51 -12.85
N LEU A 8 -17.50 6.51 -13.71
CA LEU A 8 -17.70 5.10 -13.35
C LEU A 8 -16.66 4.64 -12.33
N VAL A 9 -15.39 5.00 -12.52
CA VAL A 9 -14.31 4.70 -11.57
C VAL A 9 -14.56 5.39 -10.23
N ALA A 10 -14.98 6.66 -10.24
CA ALA A 10 -15.31 7.39 -9.01
C ALA A 10 -16.46 6.73 -8.24
N VAL A 11 -17.53 6.33 -8.94
CA VAL A 11 -18.65 5.60 -8.34
C VAL A 11 -18.21 4.24 -7.79
N LEU A 12 -17.36 3.52 -8.52
CA LEU A 12 -16.85 2.22 -8.07
C LEU A 12 -15.97 2.35 -6.82
N CYS A 13 -15.10 3.36 -6.76
CA CYS A 13 -14.33 3.69 -5.57
C CYS A 13 -15.24 4.05 -4.39
N LEU A 14 -16.30 4.83 -4.63
CA LEU A 14 -17.26 5.20 -3.59
C LEU A 14 -17.99 3.96 -3.04
N ILE A 15 -18.46 3.08 -3.91
CA ILE A 15 -19.10 1.80 -3.52
C ILE A 15 -18.13 0.95 -2.72
N LEU A 16 -16.86 0.85 -3.14
CA LEU A 16 -15.85 0.11 -2.43
C LEU A 16 -15.66 0.67 -1.01
N ILE A 17 -15.49 1.99 -0.86
CA ILE A 17 -15.38 2.65 0.44
C ILE A 17 -16.60 2.35 1.33
N LEU A 18 -17.81 2.41 0.75
CA LEU A 18 -19.04 2.10 1.48
C LEU A 18 -19.11 0.63 1.90
N ILE A 19 -18.68 -0.31 1.06
CA ILE A 19 -18.59 -1.74 1.41
C ILE A 19 -17.60 -1.90 2.57
N ILE A 20 -16.46 -1.21 2.54
CA ILE A 20 -15.45 -1.27 3.60
C ILE A 20 -16.00 -0.75 4.93
N ILE A 21 -16.67 0.41 4.91
CA ILE A 21 -17.26 1.03 6.11
C ILE A 21 -18.43 0.18 6.65
N GLN A 22 -19.26 -0.38 5.77
CA GLN A 22 -20.38 -1.25 6.15
C GLN A 22 -19.95 -2.67 6.52
N ASN A 23 -18.74 -3.10 6.13
CA ASN A 23 -18.15 -4.36 6.53
C ASN A 23 -17.54 -4.21 7.94
N THR A 24 -18.43 -4.05 8.92
CA THR A 24 -18.15 -4.02 10.35
C THR A 24 -17.99 -5.42 10.93
N VAL A 25 -17.20 -6.27 10.27
CA VAL A 25 -16.62 -7.43 10.95
C VAL A 25 -15.47 -6.88 11.78
N SER A 26 -15.79 -6.44 13.01
CA SER A 26 -14.80 -6.03 13.99
C SER A 26 -13.98 -7.26 14.38
N VAL A 27 -12.67 -7.13 14.28
CA VAL A 27 -11.73 -8.17 14.70
C VAL A 27 -10.90 -7.59 15.83
N GLU A 28 -10.78 -8.35 16.91
CA GLU A 28 -9.97 -7.98 18.06
C GLU A 28 -8.49 -8.03 17.66
N ALA A 29 -7.91 -6.85 17.43
CA ALA A 29 -6.53 -6.72 17.04
C ALA A 29 -5.63 -6.64 18.27
N HIS A 30 -4.72 -7.61 18.40
CA HIS A 30 -3.73 -7.67 19.45
C HIS A 30 -2.38 -7.17 18.94
N PHE A 31 -1.88 -6.07 19.49
CA PHE A 31 -0.56 -5.52 19.17
C PHE A 31 0.31 -5.45 20.43
N LEU A 32 1.20 -6.45 20.57
CA LEU A 32 2.12 -6.69 21.69
C LEU A 32 1.47 -6.75 23.09
N TRP A 33 0.95 -5.63 23.61
CA TRP A 33 0.22 -5.53 24.90
C TRP A 33 -1.09 -4.75 24.79
N PHE A 34 -1.48 -4.32 23.59
CA PHE A 34 -2.67 -3.51 23.35
C PHE A 34 -3.69 -4.31 22.55
N SER A 35 -4.92 -4.40 23.06
CA SER A 35 -6.06 -4.97 22.35
C SER A 35 -6.98 -3.84 21.91
N THR A 36 -7.32 -3.80 20.63
CA THR A 36 -8.27 -2.82 20.11
C THR A 36 -9.19 -3.46 19.08
N ASP A 37 -10.47 -3.14 19.15
CA ASP A 37 -11.43 -3.57 18.15
C ASP A 37 -11.35 -2.64 16.94
N MET A 38 -10.93 -3.21 15.81
CA MET A 38 -10.90 -2.49 14.55
C MET A 38 -11.40 -3.35 13.40
N SER A 39 -11.94 -2.71 12.37
CA SER A 39 -12.37 -3.42 11.17
C SER A 39 -11.16 -4.09 10.50
N LEU A 40 -11.29 -5.36 10.14
CA LEU A 40 -10.26 -6.14 9.44
C LEU A 40 -9.75 -5.39 8.21
N VAL A 41 -10.65 -4.71 7.49
CA VAL A 41 -10.28 -4.00 6.28
C VAL A 41 -9.36 -2.81 6.57
N VAL A 42 -9.62 -2.07 7.65
CA VAL A 42 -8.76 -0.97 8.08
C VAL A 42 -7.37 -1.49 8.43
N LEU A 43 -7.29 -2.61 9.17
CA LEU A 43 -6.03 -3.25 9.51
C LEU A 43 -5.26 -3.70 8.25
N LEU A 44 -5.96 -4.35 7.31
CA LEU A 44 -5.37 -4.86 6.08
C LEU A 44 -4.86 -3.73 5.19
N PHE A 45 -5.64 -2.65 5.08
CA PHE A 45 -5.28 -1.46 4.31
C PHE A 45 -4.06 -0.78 4.91
N LEU A 46 -4.04 -0.56 6.23
CA LEU A 46 -2.93 0.08 6.91
C LEU A 46 -1.64 -0.74 6.78
N THR A 47 -1.72 -2.06 7.00
CA THR A 47 -0.59 -2.98 6.83
C THR A 47 -0.09 -2.99 5.39
N GLY A 48 -1.00 -3.01 4.42
CA GLY A 48 -0.66 -2.97 3.00
C GLY A 48 0.05 -1.68 2.59
N VAL A 49 -0.44 -0.52 3.05
CA VAL A 49 0.20 0.77 2.80
C VAL A 49 1.58 0.83 3.42
N ILE A 50 1.74 0.41 4.68
CA ILE A 50 3.04 0.37 5.35
C ILE A 50 4.02 -0.52 4.59
N GLY A 51 3.59 -1.73 4.21
CA GLY A 51 4.41 -2.67 3.44
C GLY A 51 4.81 -2.13 2.06
N LEU A 52 3.86 -1.52 1.35
CA LEU A 52 4.10 -0.92 0.03
C LEU A 52 5.08 0.26 0.13
N VAL A 53 4.86 1.19 1.06
CA VAL A 53 5.73 2.35 1.27
C VAL A 53 7.13 1.89 1.67
N SER A 54 7.24 0.95 2.61
CA SER A 54 8.53 0.37 3.03
C SER A 54 9.27 -0.31 1.87
N GLY A 55 8.54 -1.08 1.04
CA GLY A 55 9.08 -1.73 -0.15
C GLY A 55 9.56 -0.74 -1.21
N LEU A 56 8.81 0.34 -1.45
CA LEU A 56 9.21 1.40 -2.37
C LEU A 56 10.49 2.10 -1.88
N ILE A 57 10.53 2.50 -0.61
CA ILE A 57 11.70 3.14 0.02
C ILE A 57 12.93 2.25 -0.12
N LEU A 58 12.80 0.97 0.21
CA LEU A 58 13.89 0.00 0.10
C LEU A 58 14.36 -0.20 -1.35
N GLY A 59 13.41 -0.29 -2.30
CA GLY A 59 13.73 -0.39 -3.73
C GLY A 59 14.51 0.80 -4.26
N PHE A 60 14.14 2.03 -3.86
CA PHE A 60 14.90 3.23 -4.21
C PHE A 60 16.28 3.26 -3.56
N LEU A 61 16.41 2.80 -2.31
CA LEU A 61 17.68 2.79 -1.58
C LEU A 61 18.69 1.79 -2.17
N ILE A 62 18.21 0.64 -2.67
CA ILE A 62 19.07 -0.40 -3.26
C ILE A 62 19.49 -0.03 -4.70
N LYS A 63 18.67 0.72 -5.44
CA LYS A 63 18.93 1.10 -6.84
C LYS A 63 20.16 1.99 -7.03
N GLY A 64 20.65 2.67 -6.00
CA GLY A 64 21.85 3.52 -6.04
C GLY A 64 23.18 2.77 -6.10
N LYS A 65 23.19 1.43 -6.05
CA LYS A 65 24.40 0.60 -6.18
C LYS A 65 24.51 0.03 -7.59
N GLU A 66 24.61 0.87 -8.61
CA GLU A 66 25.19 0.41 -9.88
C GLU A 66 26.68 0.13 -9.63
N PRO A 67 27.18 -1.08 -9.89
CA PRO A 67 28.60 -1.36 -9.80
C PRO A 67 29.30 -0.47 -10.83
N GLN A 68 30.12 0.48 -10.37
CA GLN A 68 31.03 1.21 -11.25
C GLN A 68 31.81 0.17 -12.06
N LYS A 69 31.54 0.13 -13.36
CA LYS A 69 32.33 -0.67 -14.30
C LYS A 69 33.75 -0.08 -14.24
N PRO A 70 34.77 -0.84 -13.81
CA PRO A 70 36.12 -0.31 -13.77
C PRO A 70 36.48 0.09 -15.20
N SER A 71 36.79 1.36 -15.39
CA SER A 71 37.33 1.91 -16.62
C SER A 71 38.60 1.13 -16.94
N THR A 72 38.50 0.21 -17.89
CA THR A 72 39.63 -0.42 -18.55
C THR A 72 40.26 0.62 -19.46
N ASP A 73 40.90 1.59 -18.83
CA ASP A 73 41.87 2.49 -19.44
C ASP A 73 43.22 2.06 -18.87
N ALA A 74 43.79 1.01 -19.46
CA ALA A 74 45.20 0.69 -19.34
C ALA A 74 45.63 0.17 -20.71
N GLU A 75 46.22 1.11 -21.44
CA GLU A 75 46.97 0.97 -22.69
C GLU A 75 48.05 -0.11 -22.62
#